data_AF-A0A847G0Y7-F1
#
_entry.id   AF-A0A847G0Y7-F1
#
_cell.length_a   1.000
_cell.length_b   1.000
_cell.length_c   1.000
_cell.angle_alpha   90.00
_cell.angle_beta   90.00
_cell.angle_gamma   90.00
#
_symmetry.space_group_name_H-M   'P 1'
#
loop_
_entity.id
_entity.type
_entity.pdbx_description
1 polymer ?
#
loop_
_entity_poly.entity_id
_entity_poly.type
_entity_poly.pdbx_seq_one_letter_code
_entity_poly.pdbx_strand_id
1 'polypeptide(L)'
;MILSNEQERTRFLKFAAVGAFGAVIDFGFFNLFTSLLGIPAITSSALSFIMAVASNFVFNRYWTYPDSRSKSLAQQAIQFLLISLVGMGIRLVLFALLEIPLINMAAELFPNSGLNPTFIGHNVTLAFAILVVMMWNFIANRYWTYNDVS
;
A
#
# COMPACT_ATOMS: atom_id res chain seq x y z
N MET A 1 -9.92 18.16 -9.05
CA MET A 1 -8.75 19.08 -9.18
C MET A 1 -7.78 18.80 -8.01
N ILE A 2 -7.25 17.58 -7.90
CA ILE A 2 -6.42 17.12 -6.75
C ILE A 2 -4.93 17.42 -7.00
N LEU A 3 -4.51 17.53 -8.26
CA LEU A 3 -3.12 17.75 -8.66
C LEU A 3 -2.65 19.22 -8.57
N SER A 4 -3.58 20.17 -8.43
CA SER A 4 -3.29 21.62 -8.38
C SER A 4 -3.16 22.19 -6.97
N ASN A 5 -3.46 21.40 -5.93
CA ASN A 5 -3.37 21.85 -4.55
C ASN A 5 -2.08 21.31 -3.89
N GLU A 6 -1.14 22.20 -3.56
CA GLU A 6 0.15 21.84 -2.95
C GLU A 6 -0.01 21.09 -1.61
N GLN A 7 -1.10 21.35 -0.89
CA GLN A 7 -1.40 20.66 0.37
C GLN A 7 -1.77 19.19 0.16
N GLU A 8 -2.56 18.87 -0.87
CA GLU A 8 -2.97 17.49 -1.18
C GLU A 8 -1.78 16.68 -1.72
N ARG A 9 -0.88 17.27 -2.51
CA ARG A 9 0.38 16.64 -2.92
C ARG A 9 1.28 16.31 -1.73
N THR A 10 1.40 17.22 -0.78
CA THR A 10 2.20 17.00 0.43
C THR A 10 1.61 15.90 1.31
N ARG A 11 0.27 15.87 1.46
CA ARG A 11 -0.44 14.79 2.16
C ARG A 11 -0.24 13.44 1.49
N PHE A 12 -0.28 13.39 0.16
CA PHE A 12 0.01 12.18 -0.62
C PHE A 12 1.44 11.67 -0.42
N LEU A 13 2.44 12.55 -0.50
CA LEU A 13 3.84 12.18 -0.27
C LEU A 13 4.09 11.68 1.15
N LYS A 14 3.51 12.33 2.16
CA LYS A 14 3.56 11.86 3.55
C LYS A 14 2.89 10.50 3.69
N PHE A 15 1.72 10.30 3.10
CA PHE A 15 1.02 9.01 3.11
C PHE A 15 1.86 7.90 2.49
N ALA A 16 2.48 8.16 1.34
CA ALA A 16 3.36 7.21 0.67
C ALA A 16 4.61 6.89 1.52
N ALA A 17 5.23 7.90 2.13
CA ALA A 17 6.39 7.73 3.02
C ALA A 17 6.02 6.90 4.25
N VAL A 18 4.87 7.16 4.87
CA VAL A 18 4.35 6.37 5.99
C VAL A 18 4.11 4.93 5.54
N GLY A 19 3.40 4.71 4.43
CA GLY A 19 3.15 3.38 3.89
C GLY A 19 4.42 2.57 3.64
N ALA A 20 5.46 3.20 3.07
CA ALA A 20 6.78 2.59 2.88
C ALA A 20 7.43 2.23 4.22
N PHE A 21 7.35 3.11 5.21
CA PHE A 21 7.87 2.85 6.55
C PHE A 21 7.14 1.69 7.25
N GLY A 22 5.82 1.62 7.12
CA GLY A 22 5.03 0.49 7.62
C GLY A 22 5.41 -0.83 6.95
N ALA A 23 5.71 -0.83 5.65
CA ALA A 23 6.22 -2.02 4.97
C ALA A 23 7.59 -2.47 5.53
N VAL A 24 8.51 -1.52 5.78
CA VAL A 24 9.80 -1.83 6.41
C VAL A 24 9.61 -2.44 7.80
N ILE A 25 8.68 -1.90 8.59
CA ILE A 25 8.31 -2.47 9.90
C ILE A 25 7.77 -3.88 9.76
N ASP A 26 6.86 -4.13 8.82
CA ASP A 26 6.29 -5.48 8.60
C ASP A 26 7.40 -6.49 8.29
N PHE A 27 8.25 -6.19 7.32
CA PHE A 27 9.39 -7.04 6.96
C PHE A 27 10.37 -7.24 8.13
N GLY A 28 10.66 -6.17 8.88
CA GLY A 28 11.57 -6.22 10.02
C GLY A 28 11.04 -7.10 11.15
N PHE A 29 9.81 -6.88 11.59
CA PHE A 29 9.20 -7.67 12.67
C PHE A 29 8.91 -9.11 12.24
N PHE A 30 8.49 -9.35 11.00
CA PHE A 30 8.32 -10.70 10.49
C PHE A 30 9.62 -11.51 10.57
N ASN A 31 10.74 -10.93 10.08
CA ASN A 31 12.04 -11.57 10.14
C ASN A 31 12.54 -11.74 11.58
N LEU A 32 12.26 -10.77 12.46
CA LEU A 32 12.61 -10.86 13.88
C LEU A 32 11.86 -12.01 14.58
N PHE A 33 10.54 -12.12 14.38
CA PHE A 33 9.72 -13.15 15.00
C PHE A 33 10.05 -14.56 14.48
N THR A 34 10.28 -14.68 13.16
CA THR A 34 10.63 -15.96 12.54
C THR A 34 12.07 -16.39 12.83
N SER A 35 13.05 -15.49 12.72
CA SER A 35 14.47 -15.84 12.83
C SER A 35 14.99 -15.83 14.25
N LEU A 36 14.54 -14.89 15.10
CA LEU A 36 15.08 -14.73 16.45
C LEU A 36 14.27 -15.51 17.51
N LEU A 37 12.94 -15.56 17.34
CA LEU A 37 12.02 -16.13 18.33
C LEU A 37 11.46 -17.51 17.91
N GLY A 38 11.74 -17.96 16.68
CA GLY A 38 11.29 -19.26 16.17
C GLY A 38 9.76 -19.40 16.11
N ILE A 39 9.03 -18.28 16.08
CA ILE A 39 7.57 -18.28 16.04
C ILE A 39 7.11 -18.75 14.65
N PRO A 40 6.09 -19.63 14.56
CA PRO A 40 5.55 -20.11 13.28
C PRO A 40 5.23 -18.95 12.32
N ALA A 41 5.58 -19.13 11.05
CA ALA A 41 5.49 -18.07 10.02
C ALA A 41 4.10 -17.42 9.94
N ILE A 42 3.04 -18.19 10.12
CA ILE A 42 1.66 -17.69 10.10
C ILE A 42 1.42 -16.70 11.26
N THR A 43 1.81 -17.08 12.48
CA THR A 43 1.62 -16.24 13.67
C THR A 43 2.52 -15.01 13.62
N SER A 44 3.76 -15.17 13.16
CA SER A 44 4.71 -14.08 12.91
C SER A 44 4.18 -13.07 11.90
N SER A 45 3.60 -13.56 10.79
CA SER A 45 3.00 -12.70 9.74
C SER A 45 1.79 -11.94 10.26
N ALA A 46 0.91 -12.57 11.05
CA ALA A 46 -0.23 -11.89 11.64
C ALA A 46 0.22 -10.78 12.61
N LEU A 47 1.20 -11.05 13.48
CA LEU A 47 1.72 -10.07 14.43
C LEU A 47 2.46 -8.92 13.75
N SER A 48 3.30 -9.21 12.77
CA SER A 48 4.04 -8.19 12.01
C SER A 48 3.08 -7.27 11.25
N PHE A 49 2.05 -7.85 10.61
CA PHE A 49 1.04 -7.11 9.88
C PHE A 49 0.26 -6.17 10.82
N ILE A 50 -0.15 -6.66 11.99
CA ILE A 50 -0.86 -5.82 12.99
C ILE A 50 0.03 -4.67 13.44
N MET A 51 1.32 -4.92 13.72
CA MET A 51 2.27 -3.86 14.12
C MET A 51 2.50 -2.84 12.99
N ALA A 52 2.62 -3.30 11.75
CA ALA A 52 2.79 -2.45 10.58
C ALA A 52 1.57 -1.56 10.33
N VAL A 53 0.36 -2.13 10.40
CA VAL A 53 -0.89 -1.38 10.28
C VAL A 53 -1.03 -0.37 11.43
N ALA A 54 -0.73 -0.77 12.66
CA ALA A 54 -0.76 0.14 13.81
C ALA A 54 0.23 1.30 13.66
N SER A 55 1.46 1.03 13.23
CA SER A 55 2.46 2.07 12.96
C SER A 55 2.01 3.01 11.85
N ASN A 56 1.55 2.45 10.71
CA ASN A 56 1.01 3.23 9.60
C ASN A 56 -0.15 4.13 10.04
N PHE A 57 -1.02 3.62 10.90
CA PHE A 57 -2.14 4.41 11.42
C PHE A 57 -1.66 5.54 12.33
N VAL A 58 -0.74 5.26 13.26
CA VAL A 58 -0.16 6.27 14.18
C VAL A 58 0.51 7.37 13.36
N PHE A 59 1.42 7.03 12.45
CA PHE A 59 2.09 8.03 11.63
C PHE A 59 1.10 8.81 10.74
N ASN A 60 0.10 8.15 10.14
CA ASN A 60 -0.90 8.88 9.36
C ASN A 60 -1.77 9.81 10.23
N ARG A 61 -2.11 9.43 11.46
CA ARG A 61 -2.90 10.28 12.36
C ARG A 61 -2.10 11.44 12.94
N TYR A 62 -0.84 11.23 13.34
CA TYR A 62 -0.04 12.27 13.99
C TYR A 62 0.74 13.16 13.03
N TRP A 63 1.10 12.67 11.83
CA TRP A 63 1.96 13.40 10.89
C TRP A 63 1.29 13.75 9.57
N THR A 64 0.51 12.84 9.00
CA THR A 64 -0.21 13.09 7.72
C THR A 64 -1.48 13.91 7.94
N TYR A 65 -2.28 13.59 8.98
CA TYR A 65 -3.57 14.21 9.29
C TYR A 65 -3.73 14.57 10.78
N PRO A 66 -2.88 15.47 11.31
CA PRO A 66 -2.88 15.86 12.73
C PRO A 66 -4.20 16.46 13.21
N ASP A 67 -5.02 16.98 12.29
CA ASP A 67 -6.31 17.62 12.55
C ASP A 67 -7.47 16.60 12.69
N SER A 68 -7.26 15.32 12.32
CA SER A 68 -8.32 14.29 12.39
C SER A 68 -8.57 13.72 13.80
N ARG A 69 -8.07 14.41 14.84
CA ARG A 69 -8.10 13.93 16.24
C ARG A 69 -9.48 13.89 16.88
N SER A 70 -10.50 14.47 16.24
CA SER A 70 -11.89 14.53 16.72
C SER A 70 -12.62 13.16 16.70
N LYS A 71 -12.17 12.19 15.88
CA LYS A 71 -12.78 10.86 15.78
C LYS A 71 -12.09 9.78 16.62
N SER A 72 -12.88 8.74 16.96
CA SER A 72 -12.44 7.58 17.73
C SER A 72 -11.32 6.81 17.01
N LEU A 73 -10.32 6.38 17.79
CA LEU A 73 -9.13 5.68 17.28
C LEU A 73 -9.48 4.35 16.62
N ALA A 74 -10.34 3.55 17.26
CA ALA A 74 -10.72 2.24 16.76
C ALA A 74 -11.48 2.31 15.43
N GLN A 75 -12.36 3.31 15.27
CA GLN A 75 -13.14 3.47 14.05
C GLN A 75 -12.26 3.81 12.84
N GLN A 76 -11.30 4.73 13.00
CA GLN A 76 -10.38 5.06 11.91
C GLN A 76 -9.42 3.91 11.57
N ALA A 77 -8.97 3.14 12.57
CA ALA A 77 -8.12 1.97 12.32
C ALA A 77 -8.86 0.89 11.52
N ILE A 78 -10.12 0.60 11.87
CA ILE A 78 -10.96 -0.35 11.13
C ILE A 78 -11.22 0.15 9.70
N GLN A 79 -11.54 1.43 9.51
CA GLN A 79 -11.74 2.02 8.18
C GLN A 79 -10.48 1.91 7.32
N PHE A 80 -9.31 2.26 7.88
CA PHE A 80 -8.04 2.13 7.18
C PHE A 80 -7.75 0.69 6.77
N LEU A 81 -8.00 -0.27 7.66
CA LEU A 81 -7.81 -1.69 7.38
C LEU A 81 -8.76 -2.18 6.27
N LEU A 82 -10.04 -1.81 6.32
CA LEU A 82 -11.01 -2.16 5.29
C LEU A 82 -10.63 -1.59 3.92
N ILE A 83 -10.22 -0.32 3.87
CA ILE A 83 -9.74 0.32 2.64
C ILE A 83 -8.51 -0.40 2.08
N SER A 84 -7.57 -0.76 2.94
CA SER A 84 -6.35 -1.48 2.58
C SER A 84 -6.65 -2.88 2.02
N LEU A 85 -7.61 -3.59 2.61
CA LEU A 85 -8.08 -4.89 2.11
C LEU A 85 -8.72 -4.77 0.73
N VAL A 86 -9.55 -3.74 0.50
CA VAL A 86 -10.10 -3.46 -0.84
C VAL A 86 -8.99 -3.13 -1.83
N GLY A 87 -8.00 -2.33 -1.41
CA GLY A 87 -6.80 -2.06 -2.21
C GLY A 87 -6.04 -3.32 -2.59
N MET A 88 -5.91 -4.28 -1.67
CA MET A 88 -5.33 -5.59 -1.97
C MET A 88 -6.18 -6.36 -3.00
N GLY A 89 -7.51 -6.35 -2.88
CA GLY A 89 -8.41 -6.93 -3.86
C GLY A 89 -8.24 -6.33 -5.25
N ILE A 90 -8.18 -4.99 -5.35
CA ILE A 90 -7.90 -4.27 -6.61
C ILE A 90 -6.56 -4.71 -7.20
N ARG A 91 -5.51 -4.82 -6.38
CA ARG A 91 -4.20 -5.31 -6.83
C ARG A 91 -4.29 -6.68 -7.50
N LEU A 92 -4.98 -7.62 -6.85
CA LEU A 92 -5.12 -8.99 -7.33
C LEU A 92 -5.90 -9.05 -8.65
N VAL A 93 -7.00 -8.30 -8.75
CA VAL A 93 -7.80 -8.21 -9.98
C VAL A 93 -6.96 -7.60 -11.12
N LEU A 94 -6.23 -6.52 -10.87
CA LEU A 94 -5.36 -5.92 -11.88
C LEU A 94 -4.27 -6.87 -12.33
N PHE A 95 -3.65 -7.62 -11.40
CA PHE A 95 -2.67 -8.64 -11.77
C PHE A 95 -3.28 -9.71 -12.66
N ALA A 96 -4.39 -10.31 -12.24
CA ALA A 96 -5.05 -11.38 -13.00
C ALA A 96 -5.47 -10.94 -14.42
N LEU A 97 -5.82 -9.66 -14.60
CA LEU A 97 -6.26 -9.12 -15.90
C LEU A 97 -5.11 -8.64 -16.78
N LEU A 98 -4.07 -8.03 -16.20
CA LEU A 98 -3.04 -7.31 -16.96
C LEU A 98 -1.74 -8.09 -17.15
N GLU A 99 -1.47 -9.09 -16.30
CA GLU A 99 -0.24 -9.89 -16.35
C GLU A 99 -0.02 -10.51 -17.73
N ILE A 100 -0.96 -11.33 -18.20
CA ILE A 100 -0.81 -12.06 -19.47
C ILE A 100 -0.73 -11.10 -20.67
N PRO A 101 -1.62 -10.09 -20.83
CA PRO A 101 -1.51 -9.13 -21.93
C PRO A 101 -0.19 -8.37 -21.95
N LEU A 102 0.31 -7.93 -20.78
CA LEU A 102 1.56 -7.17 -20.69
C LEU A 102 2.79 -8.02 -20.97
N ILE A 103 2.79 -9.30 -20.58
CA ILE A 103 3.86 -10.24 -20.95
C ILE A 103 3.92 -10.43 -22.47
N ASN A 104 2.76 -10.66 -23.10
CA ASN A 104 2.69 -10.84 -24.55
C ASN A 104 3.15 -9.58 -25.29
N MET A 105 2.68 -8.41 -24.85
CA MET A 105 3.09 -7.13 -25.42
C MET A 105 4.60 -6.88 -25.23
N ALA A 106 5.17 -7.25 -24.08
CA ALA A 106 6.61 -7.14 -23.84
C ALA A 106 7.41 -8.08 -24.77
N ALA A 107 6.90 -9.29 -25.05
CA ALA A 107 7.53 -10.22 -25.96
C ALA A 107 7.55 -9.71 -27.41
N GLU A 108 6.48 -9.03 -27.84
CA GLU A 108 6.38 -8.43 -29.17
C GLU A 108 7.23 -7.16 -29.33
N LEU A 109 7.26 -6.30 -28.31
CA LEU A 109 7.97 -5.01 -28.37
C LEU A 109 9.48 -5.13 -28.13
N PHE A 110 9.92 -6.12 -27.34
CA PHE A 110 11.32 -6.27 -26.93
C PHE A 110 11.93 -7.66 -27.21
N PRO A 111 11.78 -8.21 -28.43
CA PRO A 111 12.19 -9.60 -28.73
C PRO A 111 13.70 -9.84 -28.59
N ASN A 112 14.53 -8.80 -28.76
CA ASN A 112 16.01 -8.89 -28.74
C ASN A 112 16.65 -8.11 -27.57
N SER A 113 15.87 -7.80 -26.52
CA SER A 113 16.36 -6.99 -25.39
C SER A 113 17.33 -7.74 -24.45
N GLY A 114 17.48 -9.06 -24.61
CA GLY A 114 18.23 -9.92 -23.69
C GLY A 114 17.55 -10.12 -22.33
N LEU A 115 16.42 -9.46 -22.08
CA LEU A 115 15.63 -9.57 -20.87
C LEU A 115 14.46 -10.53 -21.08
N ASN A 116 14.08 -11.28 -20.03
CA ASN A 116 12.94 -12.18 -20.10
C ASN A 116 11.63 -11.36 -20.21
N PRO A 117 10.80 -11.55 -21.26
CA PRO A 117 9.54 -10.82 -21.39
C PRO A 117 8.58 -11.02 -20.21
N THR A 118 8.62 -12.18 -19.54
CA THR A 118 7.83 -12.42 -18.33
C THR A 118 8.26 -11.51 -17.18
N PHE A 119 9.57 -11.28 -17.04
CA PHE A 119 10.11 -10.35 -16.05
C PHE A 119 9.63 -8.93 -16.30
N ILE A 120 9.65 -8.46 -17.56
CA ILE A 120 9.16 -7.12 -17.90
C ILE A 120 7.66 -7.01 -17.63
N GLY A 121 6.86 -7.96 -18.13
CA GLY A 121 5.41 -7.96 -17.96
C GLY A 121 4.98 -7.95 -16.49
N HIS A 122 5.61 -8.76 -15.62
CA HIS A 122 5.32 -8.78 -14.19
C HIS A 122 5.64 -7.44 -13.52
N ASN A 123 6.80 -6.84 -13.81
CA ASN A 123 7.21 -5.59 -13.19
C ASN A 123 6.33 -4.41 -13.63
N VAL A 124 5.94 -4.36 -14.92
CA VAL A 124 5.03 -3.33 -15.43
C VAL A 124 3.64 -3.48 -14.81
N THR A 125 3.12 -4.71 -14.74
CA THR A 125 1.84 -5.01 -14.07
C THR A 125 1.88 -4.59 -12.60
N LEU A 126 2.96 -4.94 -11.90
CA LEU A 126 3.16 -4.60 -10.49
C LEU A 126 3.21 -3.09 -10.27
N ALA A 127 3.99 -2.37 -11.09
CA ALA A 127 4.10 -0.92 -10.99
C ALA A 127 2.73 -0.25 -11.22
N PHE A 128 1.99 -0.68 -12.24
CA PHE A 128 0.66 -0.16 -12.52
C PHE A 128 -0.30 -0.45 -11.37
N ALA A 129 -0.32 -1.69 -10.86
CA ALA A 129 -1.19 -2.07 -9.75
C ALA A 129 -0.87 -1.28 -8.47
N ILE A 130 0.41 -1.08 -8.15
CA ILE A 130 0.83 -0.26 -6.99
C ILE A 130 0.32 1.18 -7.13
N LEU A 131 0.44 1.79 -8.31
CA LEU A 131 -0.03 3.15 -8.55
C LEU A 131 -1.55 3.27 -8.33
N VAL A 132 -2.33 2.35 -8.91
CA VAL A 132 -3.80 2.35 -8.77
C VAL A 132 -4.20 2.13 -7.31
N VAL A 133 -3.57 1.17 -6.63
CA VAL A 133 -3.89 0.85 -5.24
C VAL A 133 -3.47 1.98 -4.30
N MET A 134 -2.36 2.64 -4.57
CA MET A 134 -1.94 3.81 -3.81
C MET A 134 -2.92 4.97 -3.99
N MET A 135 -3.40 5.22 -5.21
CA MET A 135 -4.45 6.23 -5.47
C MET A 135 -5.75 5.88 -4.75
N TRP A 136 -6.19 4.62 -4.82
CA TRP A 136 -7.35 4.12 -4.08
C TRP A 136 -7.20 4.35 -2.58
N ASN A 137 -6.09 3.88 -2.00
CA ASN A 137 -5.82 4.02 -0.58
C ASN A 137 -5.79 5.48 -0.13
N PHE A 138 -5.18 6.37 -0.91
CA PHE A 138 -5.14 7.79 -0.59
C PHE A 138 -6.55 8.42 -0.64
N ILE A 139 -7.28 8.24 -1.74
CA ILE A 139 -8.60 8.83 -1.95
C ILE A 139 -9.59 8.30 -0.91
N ALA A 140 -9.69 6.98 -0.76
CA ALA A 140 -10.62 6.38 0.17
C ALA A 140 -10.31 6.78 1.62
N ASN A 141 -9.04 6.82 2.04
CA ASN A 141 -8.71 7.29 3.38
C ASN A 141 -8.98 8.79 3.56
N ARG A 142 -8.72 9.62 2.54
CA ARG A 142 -8.99 11.06 2.59
C ARG A 142 -10.49 11.35 2.75
N TYR A 143 -11.34 10.67 1.99
CA TYR A 143 -12.79 10.93 1.94
C TYR A 143 -13.62 10.13 2.94
N TRP A 144 -13.10 9.03 3.48
CA TRP A 144 -13.83 8.21 4.45
C TRP A 144 -13.20 8.25 5.85
N THR A 145 -11.92 7.89 5.97
CA THR A 145 -11.22 7.83 7.26
C THR A 145 -10.96 9.21 7.85
N TYR A 146 -10.56 10.17 7.01
CA TYR A 146 -10.12 11.52 7.40
C TYR A 146 -11.04 12.62 6.84
N ASN A 147 -12.32 12.31 6.65
CA ASN A 147 -13.28 13.26 6.07
C ASN A 147 -13.56 14.50 6.94
N ASP A 148 -13.08 14.50 8.18
CA ASP A 148 -13.21 15.59 9.15
C ASP A 148 -12.14 16.68 8.98
N VAL A 149 -11.13 16.41 8.15
CA VAL A 149 -10.00 17.31 7.94
C VAL A 149 -10.33 18.28 6.81
N SER A 150 -10.47 19.57 7.17
CA SER A 150 -10.62 20.69 6.23
C SER A 150 -9.39 20.90 5.35
#